data_AF-A0A3G8LXL1-F1
#
_entry.id   AF-A0A3G8LXL1-F1
#
_cell.length_a   1.000
_cell.length_b   1.000
_cell.length_c   1.000
_cell.angle_alpha   90.00
_cell.angle_beta   90.00
_cell.angle_gamma   90.00
#
_symmetry.space_group_name_H-M   'P 1'
#
loop_
_entity.id
_entity.type
_entity.pdbx_description
1 polymer ?
#
loop_
_entity_poly.entity_id
_entity_poly.type
_entity_poly.pdbx_seq_one_letter_code
_entity_poly.pdbx_strand_id
1 'polypeptide(L)'
;MTTTQEASYQQLKALLECYFTIDDQDYLIPVLLSFSGDANKVISWFTQEPIPAFGNITALGVCVRGDGKLLIDYIKSIQMGGYA
;
A
#
# COMPACT_ATOMS: atom_id res chain seq x y z
N MET A 1 9.84 20.81 15.37
CA MET A 1 9.73 19.39 15.73
C MET A 1 8.72 18.80 14.77
N THR A 2 9.17 18.17 13.69
CA THR A 2 8.29 17.47 12.77
C THR A 2 7.72 16.28 13.53
N THR A 3 6.41 16.24 13.68
CA THR A 3 5.70 15.14 14.33
C THR A 3 6.00 13.86 13.56
N THR A 4 6.36 12.78 14.26
CA THR A 4 6.70 11.46 13.67
C THR A 4 5.69 10.98 12.62
N GLN A 5 4.42 11.36 12.79
CA GLN A 5 3.33 10.99 11.88
C GLN A 5 3.39 11.69 10.51
N GLU A 6 3.87 12.93 10.44
CA GLU A 6 4.04 13.66 9.18
C GLU A 6 5.20 13.06 8.35
N ALA A 7 6.30 12.71 9.03
CA ALA A 7 7.44 12.07 8.39
C ALA A 7 7.09 10.70 7.80
N SER A 8 6.37 9.86 8.56
CA SER A 8 5.91 8.55 8.08
C SER A 8 4.92 8.67 6.92
N TYR A 9 4.07 9.69 6.91
CA TYR A 9 3.16 9.94 5.78
C TYR A 9 3.93 10.31 4.50
N GLN A 10 4.90 11.21 4.60
CA GLN A 10 5.75 11.57 3.44
C GLN A 10 6.55 10.38 2.92
N GLN A 11 7.02 9.51 3.82
CA GLN A 11 7.72 8.29 3.44
C GLN A 11 6.79 7.31 2.71
N LEU A 12 5.56 7.12 3.20
CA LEU A 12 4.55 6.31 2.52
C LEU A 12 4.25 6.87 1.12
N LYS A 13 4.07 8.18 1.01
CA LYS A 13 3.81 8.83 -0.27
C LYS A 13 4.95 8.59 -1.27
N ALA A 14 6.19 8.86 -0.87
CA ALA A 14 7.37 8.64 -1.70
C ALA A 14 7.53 7.17 -2.13
N LEU A 15 7.17 6.22 -1.27
CA LEU A 15 7.18 4.80 -1.59
C LEU A 15 6.19 4.45 -2.72
N LEU A 16 5.00 5.04 -2.68
CA LEU A 16 3.96 4.79 -3.68
C LEU A 16 4.19 5.56 -4.99
N GLU A 17 4.79 6.75 -4.93
CA GLU A 17 5.12 7.58 -6.12
C GLU A 17 5.98 6.84 -7.16
N CYS A 18 6.78 5.85 -6.74
CA CYS A 18 7.59 5.03 -7.63
C CYS A 18 6.78 4.08 -8.53
N TYR A 19 5.53 3.75 -8.14
CA TYR A 19 4.76 2.66 -8.76
C TYR A 19 3.35 3.06 -9.16
N PHE A 20 2.84 4.18 -8.63
CA PHE A 20 1.45 4.59 -8.73
C PHE A 20 1.32 6.02 -9.20
N THR A 21 0.29 6.27 -10.03
CA THR A 21 -0.06 7.63 -10.45
C THR A 21 -0.58 8.45 -9.26
N ILE A 22 -0.71 9.77 -9.44
CA ILE A 22 -1.27 10.64 -8.41
C ILE A 22 -2.70 10.19 -8.05
N ASP A 23 -3.52 9.87 -9.06
CA ASP A 23 -4.89 9.40 -8.85
C ASP A 23 -4.94 8.07 -8.07
N ASP A 24 -4.01 7.16 -8.36
CA ASP A 24 -3.89 5.90 -7.62
C ASP A 24 -3.49 6.14 -6.17
N GLN A 25 -2.57 7.07 -5.91
CA GLN A 25 -2.13 7.42 -4.55
C GLN A 25 -3.24 8.07 -3.73
N ASP A 26 -4.02 8.98 -4.34
CA ASP A 26 -5.16 9.63 -3.71
C ASP A 26 -6.22 8.62 -3.27
N TYR A 27 -6.33 7.49 -3.98
CA TYR A 27 -7.14 6.35 -3.55
C TYR A 27 -6.44 5.48 -2.49
N LEU A 28 -5.20 5.04 -2.75
CA LEU A 28 -4.51 4.03 -1.96
C LEU A 28 -4.17 4.49 -0.55
N ILE A 29 -3.64 5.71 -0.40
CA ILE A 29 -3.15 6.21 0.89
C ILE A 29 -4.27 6.22 1.95
N PRO A 30 -5.44 6.85 1.74
CA PRO A 30 -6.49 6.85 2.75
C PRO A 30 -7.05 5.44 3.01
N VAL A 31 -7.16 4.58 1.99
CA VAL A 31 -7.65 3.20 2.16
C VAL A 31 -6.69 2.37 3.03
N LEU A 32 -5.40 2.38 2.70
CA LEU A 32 -4.39 1.62 3.45
C LEU A 32 -4.24 2.13 4.88
N LEU A 33 -4.31 3.46 5.09
CA LEU A 33 -4.32 4.05 6.42
C LEU A 33 -5.57 3.65 7.22
N SER A 34 -6.73 3.51 6.57
CA SER A 34 -7.96 3.05 7.24
C SER A 34 -7.86 1.61 7.75
N PHE A 35 -7.11 0.75 7.05
CA PHE A 35 -6.87 -0.64 7.47
C PHE A 35 -5.84 -0.75 8.60
N SER A 36 -4.80 0.09 8.57
CA SER A 36 -3.62 -0.07 9.41
C SER A 36 -3.64 0.83 10.66
N GLY A 37 -4.30 1.97 10.56
CA GLY A 37 -4.34 3.03 11.58
C GLY A 37 -3.16 3.99 11.54
N ASP A 38 -2.01 3.61 10.97
CA ASP A 38 -0.84 4.49 10.84
C ASP A 38 0.05 4.14 9.64
N ALA A 39 0.81 5.13 9.16
CA ALA A 39 1.65 5.01 7.97
C ALA A 39 2.82 4.05 8.15
N ASN A 40 3.38 3.89 9.36
CA ASN A 40 4.49 2.96 9.58
C ASN A 40 4.05 1.51 9.40
N LYS A 41 2.84 1.16 9.87
CA LYS A 41 2.26 -0.16 9.62
C LYS A 41 1.96 -0.39 8.15
N VAL A 42 1.47 0.62 7.42
CA VAL A 42 1.28 0.50 5.96
C VAL A 42 2.62 0.22 5.28
N ILE A 43 3.68 0.96 5.62
CA ILE A 43 5.02 0.76 5.06
C ILE A 43 5.55 -0.64 5.40
N SER A 44 5.39 -1.08 6.65
CA SER A 44 5.79 -2.43 7.08
C SER A 44 5.07 -3.51 6.29
N TRP A 45 3.73 -3.41 6.18
CA TRP A 45 2.94 -4.32 5.38
C TRP A 45 3.37 -4.33 3.91
N PHE A 46 3.54 -3.15 3.33
CA PHE A 46 3.87 -3.01 1.91
C PHE A 46 5.22 -3.64 1.57
N THR A 47 6.18 -3.56 2.49
CA THR A 47 7.57 -3.97 2.24
C THR A 47 7.93 -5.35 2.77
N GLN A 48 7.24 -5.86 3.80
CA GLN A 48 7.65 -7.06 4.54
C GLN A 48 6.60 -8.17 4.56
N GLU A 49 5.30 -7.84 4.48
CA GLU A 49 4.25 -8.83 4.65
C GLU A 49 3.90 -9.50 3.31
N PRO A 50 4.06 -10.83 3.18
CA PRO A 50 3.71 -11.54 1.97
C PRO A 50 2.19 -11.61 1.78
N ILE A 51 1.74 -11.43 0.55
CA ILE A 51 0.33 -11.52 0.16
C ILE A 51 0.10 -12.88 -0.51
N PRO A 52 -0.70 -13.80 0.10
CA PRO A 52 -0.95 -15.12 -0.47
C PRO A 52 -1.55 -15.09 -1.88
N ALA A 53 -2.45 -14.13 -2.15
CA ALA A 53 -3.09 -13.96 -3.45
C ALA A 53 -2.09 -13.66 -4.60
N PHE A 54 -0.89 -13.18 -4.28
CA PHE A 54 0.18 -12.93 -5.26
C PHE A 54 1.29 -13.99 -5.23
N GLY A 55 1.02 -15.17 -4.66
CA GLY A 55 2.00 -16.24 -4.55
C GLY A 55 3.04 -15.99 -3.46
N ASN A 56 2.62 -15.42 -2.33
CA ASN A 56 3.45 -15.13 -1.15
C ASN A 56 4.58 -14.12 -1.39
N ILE A 57 4.34 -13.10 -2.22
CA ILE A 57 5.24 -11.95 -2.37
C ILE A 57 4.66 -10.71 -1.71
N THR A 58 5.51 -9.75 -1.35
CA THR A 58 5.08 -8.49 -0.73
C THR A 58 4.42 -7.57 -1.76
N ALA A 59 3.66 -6.57 -1.28
CA ALA A 59 3.07 -5.55 -2.13
C ALA A 59 4.13 -4.82 -2.98
N LEU A 60 5.29 -4.51 -2.38
CA LEU A 60 6.45 -3.99 -3.10
C LEU A 60 6.91 -4.96 -4.21
N GLY A 61 6.96 -6.26 -3.91
CA GLY A 61 7.30 -7.29 -4.90
C GLY A 61 6.34 -7.32 -6.09
N VAL A 62 5.05 -7.14 -5.85
CA VAL A 62 4.03 -6.99 -6.92
C VAL A 62 4.33 -5.75 -7.77
N CYS A 63 4.61 -4.61 -7.12
CA CYS A 63 4.88 -3.36 -7.82
C CYS A 63 6.16 -3.41 -8.66
N VAL A 64 7.23 -4.01 -8.14
CA VAL A 64 8.51 -4.19 -8.84
C VAL A 64 8.37 -5.06 -10.10
N ARG A 65 7.40 -5.98 -10.13
CA ARG A 65 7.08 -6.80 -11.31
C ARG A 65 6.29 -6.05 -12.39
N GLY A 66 5.87 -4.82 -12.12
CA GLY A 66 4.99 -4.04 -13.00
C GLY A 66 3.50 -4.32 -12.80
N ASP A 67 3.15 -5.13 -11.78
CA ASP A 67 1.78 -5.58 -11.52
C ASP A 67 1.03 -4.67 -10.54
N GLY A 68 1.43 -3.40 -10.41
CA GLY A 68 0.84 -2.45 -9.45
C GLY A 68 -0.68 -2.30 -9.60
N LYS A 69 -1.20 -2.38 -10.84
CA LYS A 69 -2.65 -2.35 -11.09
C LYS A 69 -3.39 -3.53 -10.43
N LEU A 70 -2.78 -4.72 -10.43
CA LEU A 70 -3.36 -5.89 -9.76
C LEU A 70 -3.41 -5.69 -8.24
N LEU A 71 -2.40 -5.02 -7.66
CA LEU A 71 -2.42 -4.68 -6.24
C LEU A 71 -3.57 -3.73 -5.89
N ILE A 72 -3.87 -2.75 -6.74
CA ILE A 72 -5.03 -1.85 -6.56
C ILE A 72 -6.34 -2.64 -6.58
N ASP A 73 -6.50 -3.53 -7.56
CA ASP A 73 -7.71 -4.36 -7.68
C ASP A 73 -7.86 -5.31 -6.49
N TYR A 74 -6.75 -5.85 -5.98
CA TYR A 74 -6.72 -6.63 -4.74
C TYR A 74 -7.18 -5.80 -3.53
N ILE A 75 -6.67 -4.59 -3.35
CA ILE A 75 -7.07 -3.68 -2.25
C ILE A 75 -8.56 -3.34 -2.35
N LYS A 76 -9.08 -3.06 -3.55
CA LYS A 76 -10.51 -2.85 -3.79
C LYS A 76 -11.33 -4.07 -3.38
N SER A 77 -10.86 -5.27 -3.70
CA SER A 77 -11.56 -6.51 -3.34
C SER A 77 -11.67 -6.67 -1.82
N ILE A 78 -10.59 -6.40 -1.07
CA ILE A 78 -10.60 -6.43 0.40
C ILE A 78 -11.59 -5.40 0.95
N GLN A 79 -11.59 -4.18 0.41
CA GLN A 79 -12.47 -3.09 0.86
C GLN A 79 -13.96 -3.45 0.72
N MET A 80 -14.32 -4.26 -0.28
CA MET A 80 -15.69 -4.73 -0.51
C MET A 80 -16.07 -5.96 0.34
N GLY A 81 -15.23 -6.38 1.30
CA GLY A 81 -15.42 -7.60 2.07
C GLY A 81 -15.05 -8.86 1.31
N GLY A 82 -14.28 -8.72 0.22
CA GLY A 82 -13.71 -9.85 -0.51
C GLY A 82 -12.72 -10.59 0.37
N TYR A 83 -13.12 -11.77 0.83
CA TYR A 83 -12.21 -12.79 1.31
C TYR A 83 -11.53 -13.39 0.08
N ALA A 84 -10.30 -12.95 -0.23
CA ALA A 84 -9.41 -13.63 -1.17
C ALA A 84 -8.53 -14.62 -0.42
#